data_AF-A0A4V0I7H7-F1
#
_entry.id   AF-A0A4V0I7H7-F1
#
_cell.length_a   1.000
_cell.length_b   1.000
_cell.length_c   1.000
_cell.angle_alpha   90.00
_cell.angle_beta   90.00
_cell.angle_gamma   90.00
#
_symmetry.space_group_name_H-M   'P 1'
#
loop_
_entity.id
_entity.type
_entity.pdbx_description
1 polymer ?
#
loop_
_entity_poly.entity_id
_entity_poly.type
_entity_poly.pdbx_seq_one_letter_code
_entity_poly.pdbx_strand_id
1 'polypeptide(L)'
;MAVVLGSAVGCGGSKTPEQVFADFKDAADKKDYKRMVGHLTDESQEMMVGGLVFVGGFAAAFGDAPGAPPDAKESSKKIADVLKKHGVGEDALKNKPKGDNKDPEAAMKELAALVKDKPGFIADMLAALPQKGNEGFEMKFGTLKNLKVEGDTATGTVTQVSNGKDKESPIKFVKKGGAWKIDLVGMMKDGKKA
;
A
#
# COMPACT_ATOMS: atom_id res chain seq x y z
N MET A 1 -22.99 2.50 -33.81
CA MET A 1 -23.95 2.38 -32.68
C MET A 1 -23.37 1.42 -31.66
N ALA A 2 -23.02 1.92 -30.48
CA ALA A 2 -22.99 1.16 -29.22
C ALA A 2 -22.84 2.19 -28.10
N VAL A 3 -23.98 2.78 -27.72
CA VAL A 3 -24.12 3.50 -26.45
C VAL A 3 -24.22 2.41 -25.39
N VAL A 4 -23.22 2.29 -24.52
CA VAL A 4 -23.39 1.58 -23.24
C VAL A 4 -23.51 2.64 -22.17
N LEU A 5 -24.75 3.07 -21.96
CA LEU A 5 -25.19 3.73 -20.74
C LEU A 5 -25.14 2.68 -19.62
N GLY A 6 -24.03 2.64 -18.88
CA GLY A 6 -23.96 1.98 -17.59
C GLY A 6 -24.62 2.87 -16.56
N SER A 7 -25.89 2.57 -16.25
CA SER A 7 -26.73 3.29 -15.29
C SER A 7 -26.01 3.59 -13.98
N ALA A 8 -25.81 4.87 -13.70
CA ALA A 8 -25.51 5.39 -12.38
C ALA A 8 -26.70 5.10 -11.46
N VAL A 9 -26.64 4.00 -10.72
CA VAL A 9 -27.57 3.70 -9.64
C VAL A 9 -26.89 4.02 -8.31
N GLY A 10 -27.39 5.04 -7.62
CA GLY A 10 -27.11 5.24 -6.20
C GLY A 10 -27.06 6.68 -5.73
N CYS A 11 -28.21 7.38 -5.71
CA CYS A 11 -28.41 8.48 -4.77
C CYS A 11 -28.24 7.94 -3.34
N GLY A 12 -27.20 8.38 -2.63
CA GLY A 12 -26.97 8.02 -1.24
C GLY A 12 -25.54 8.28 -0.78
N GLY A 13 -25.18 9.55 -0.54
CA GLY A 13 -24.13 10.04 0.39
C GLY A 13 -22.68 9.55 0.32
N SER A 14 -22.35 8.47 -0.40
CA SER A 14 -21.03 7.85 -0.42
C SER A 14 -20.30 8.15 -1.73
N LYS A 15 -19.01 8.48 -1.64
CA LYS A 15 -18.13 8.77 -2.79
C LYS A 15 -18.09 7.61 -3.79
N THR A 16 -18.07 7.88 -5.10
CA THR A 16 -17.92 6.85 -6.16
C THR A 16 -16.49 6.30 -6.21
N PRO A 17 -16.23 5.15 -6.87
CA PRO A 17 -14.86 4.64 -7.03
C PRO A 17 -13.90 5.64 -7.67
N GLU A 18 -14.35 6.43 -8.66
CA GLU A 18 -13.56 7.49 -9.29
C GLU A 18 -13.18 8.59 -8.29
N GLN A 19 -14.14 9.02 -7.46
CA GLN A 19 -13.89 10.01 -6.42
C GLN A 19 -12.92 9.47 -5.36
N VAL A 20 -13.07 8.21 -4.95
CA VAL A 20 -12.15 7.54 -4.03
C VAL A 20 -10.74 7.47 -4.62
N PHE A 21 -10.61 7.15 -5.90
CA PHE A 21 -9.31 7.14 -6.58
C PHE A 21 -8.69 8.53 -6.66
N ALA A 22 -9.47 9.54 -7.03
CA ALA A 22 -9.00 10.93 -7.11
C ALA A 22 -8.51 11.44 -5.75
N ASP A 23 -9.25 11.16 -4.67
CA ASP A 23 -8.83 11.51 -3.31
C ASP A 23 -7.58 10.75 -2.86
N PHE A 24 -7.50 9.46 -3.18
CA PHE A 24 -6.32 8.63 -2.88
C PHE A 24 -5.08 9.18 -3.59
N LYS A 25 -5.20 9.51 -4.87
CA LYS A 25 -4.13 10.11 -5.67
C LYS A 25 -3.72 11.47 -5.11
N ASP A 26 -4.67 12.35 -4.81
CA ASP A 26 -4.40 13.66 -4.21
C ASP A 26 -3.64 13.54 -2.88
N ALA A 27 -4.05 12.59 -2.04
CA ALA A 27 -3.37 12.31 -0.77
C ALA A 27 -1.94 11.78 -1.00
N ALA A 28 -1.75 10.86 -1.95
CA ALA A 28 -0.43 10.34 -2.30
C ALA A 28 0.50 11.44 -2.84
N ASP A 29 0.03 12.27 -3.77
CA ASP A 29 0.79 13.39 -4.35
C ASP A 29 1.20 14.41 -3.29
N LYS A 30 0.33 14.65 -2.30
CA LYS A 30 0.58 15.54 -1.15
C LYS A 30 1.37 14.88 -0.01
N LYS A 31 1.74 13.60 -0.14
CA LYS A 31 2.36 12.79 0.91
C LYS A 31 1.52 12.73 2.21
N ASP A 32 0.20 12.89 2.09
CA ASP A 32 -0.76 12.68 3.16
C ASP A 32 -1.07 11.18 3.29
N TYR A 33 -0.08 10.45 3.80
CA TYR A 33 -0.14 8.99 3.88
C TYR A 33 -1.29 8.50 4.75
N LYS A 34 -1.69 9.27 5.78
CA LYS A 34 -2.81 8.90 6.63
C LYS A 34 -4.12 8.96 5.87
N ARG A 35 -4.37 10.03 5.10
CA ARG A 35 -5.54 10.12 4.23
C ARG A 35 -5.50 9.07 3.13
N MET A 36 -4.34 8.85 2.51
CA MET A 36 -4.14 7.83 1.48
C MET A 36 -4.55 6.44 1.98
N VAL A 37 -4.04 6.01 3.13
CA VAL A 37 -4.37 4.72 3.76
C VAL A 37 -5.86 4.62 4.08
N GLY A 38 -6.51 5.73 4.44
CA GLY A 38 -7.95 5.80 4.69
C GLY A 38 -8.82 5.43 3.47
N HIS A 39 -8.29 5.43 2.25
CA HIS A 39 -9.00 5.00 1.04
C HIS A 39 -8.82 3.51 0.70
N LEU A 40 -7.96 2.80 1.43
CA LEU A 40 -7.68 1.38 1.22
C LEU A 40 -8.63 0.49 2.03
N THR A 41 -8.87 -0.74 1.55
CA THR A 41 -9.52 -1.78 2.36
C THR A 41 -8.65 -2.15 3.56
N ASP A 42 -9.25 -2.57 4.67
CA ASP A 42 -8.49 -2.97 5.88
C ASP A 42 -7.42 -4.02 5.58
N GLU A 43 -7.74 -4.98 4.71
CA GLU A 43 -6.80 -6.01 4.25
C GLU A 43 -5.63 -5.42 3.45
N SER A 44 -5.88 -4.42 2.60
CA SER A 44 -4.81 -3.70 1.89
C SER A 44 -3.93 -2.90 2.84
N GLN A 45 -4.53 -2.31 3.88
CA GLN A 45 -3.78 -1.62 4.93
C GLN A 45 -2.88 -2.61 5.68
N GLU A 46 -3.40 -3.78 6.05
CA GLU A 46 -2.62 -4.84 6.71
C GLU A 46 -1.45 -5.31 5.86
N MET A 47 -1.67 -5.57 4.57
CA MET A 47 -0.58 -5.94 3.67
C MET A 47 0.50 -4.85 3.59
N MET A 48 0.09 -3.58 3.53
CA MET A 48 1.01 -2.44 3.50
C MET A 48 1.81 -2.31 4.80
N VAL A 49 1.15 -2.43 5.95
CA VAL A 49 1.82 -2.43 7.27
C VAL A 49 2.80 -3.59 7.36
N GLY A 50 2.36 -4.81 7.05
CA GLY A 50 3.20 -6.01 7.11
C GLY A 50 4.44 -5.89 6.24
N GLY A 51 4.28 -5.39 5.01
CA GLY A 51 5.39 -5.14 4.09
C GLY A 51 6.37 -4.10 4.62
N LEU A 52 5.86 -3.00 5.19
CA LEU A 52 6.69 -1.95 5.81
C LEU A 52 7.41 -2.44 7.07
N VAL A 53 6.77 -3.27 7.89
CA VAL A 53 7.43 -3.93 9.03
C VAL A 53 8.53 -4.85 8.54
N PHE A 54 8.29 -5.64 7.50
CA PHE A 54 9.27 -6.55 6.94
C PHE A 54 10.49 -5.81 6.37
N VAL A 55 10.28 -4.86 5.47
CA VAL A 55 11.35 -4.08 4.83
C VAL A 55 12.05 -3.20 5.86
N GLY A 56 11.29 -2.53 6.72
CA GLY A 56 11.83 -1.70 7.79
C GLY A 56 12.68 -2.49 8.77
N GLY A 57 12.20 -3.64 9.21
CA GLY A 57 12.94 -4.52 10.11
C GLY A 57 14.23 -5.06 9.47
N PHE A 58 14.20 -5.36 8.18
CA PHE A 58 15.40 -5.72 7.44
C PHE A 58 16.39 -4.55 7.35
N ALA A 59 15.94 -3.35 6.99
CA ALA A 59 16.78 -2.16 6.93
C ALA A 59 17.37 -1.79 8.30
N ALA A 60 16.59 -1.90 9.38
CA ALA A 60 17.05 -1.69 10.74
C ALA A 60 18.13 -2.70 11.16
N ALA A 61 17.97 -3.98 10.81
CA ALA A 61 18.89 -5.04 11.19
C ALA A 61 20.19 -5.07 10.36
N PHE A 62 20.14 -4.66 9.09
CA PHE A 62 21.25 -4.82 8.14
C PHE A 62 21.80 -3.52 7.56
N GLY A 63 21.30 -2.35 7.96
CA GLY A 63 21.77 -1.05 7.43
C GLY A 63 23.23 -0.71 7.76
N ASP A 64 23.85 -1.42 8.71
CA ASP A 64 25.27 -1.32 9.06
C ASP A 64 26.12 -2.47 8.49
N ALA A 65 25.54 -3.37 7.69
CA ALA A 65 26.24 -4.51 7.14
C ALA A 65 27.30 -4.08 6.08
N PRO A 66 28.42 -4.81 5.94
CA PRO A 66 29.37 -4.58 4.86
C PRO A 66 28.69 -4.60 3.48
N GLY A 67 28.86 -3.53 2.70
CA GLY A 67 28.22 -3.37 1.38
C GLY A 67 26.87 -2.63 1.40
N ALA A 68 26.39 -2.20 2.57
CA ALA A 68 25.21 -1.33 2.64
C ALA A 68 25.50 0.07 2.03
N PRO A 69 24.48 0.74 1.46
CA PRO A 69 24.58 2.13 1.01
C PRO A 69 25.09 3.06 2.13
N PRO A 70 25.84 4.13 1.81
CA PRO A 70 26.42 5.02 2.81
C PRO A 70 25.39 5.74 3.71
N ASP A 71 24.16 5.91 3.23
CA ASP A 71 23.03 6.49 3.96
C ASP A 71 22.18 5.45 4.71
N ALA A 72 22.47 4.15 4.55
CA ALA A 72 21.71 3.06 5.15
C ALA A 72 21.80 3.05 6.67
N LYS A 73 22.95 3.42 7.25
CA LYS A 73 23.16 3.49 8.71
C LYS A 73 22.33 4.57 9.41
N GLU A 74 22.15 5.72 8.77
CA GLU A 74 21.31 6.78 9.35
C GLU A 74 19.83 6.42 9.21
N SER A 75 19.46 5.89 8.05
CA SER A 75 18.10 5.44 7.76
C SER A 75 17.69 4.26 8.64
N SER A 76 18.60 3.30 8.91
CA SER A 76 18.34 2.13 9.76
C SER A 76 17.97 2.54 11.18
N LYS A 77 18.65 3.55 11.75
CA LYS A 77 18.33 4.10 13.07
C LYS A 77 16.94 4.73 13.10
N LYS A 78 16.63 5.61 12.13
CA LYS A 78 15.31 6.25 12.04
C LYS A 78 14.20 5.21 11.90
N ILE A 79 14.41 4.20 11.07
CA ILE A 79 13.48 3.09 10.87
C ILE A 79 13.32 2.26 12.16
N ALA A 80 14.42 1.95 12.87
CA ALA A 80 14.38 1.24 14.13
C ALA A 80 13.59 2.01 15.20
N ASP A 81 13.76 3.34 15.27
CA ASP A 81 13.01 4.20 16.19
C ASP A 81 11.51 4.19 15.88
N VAL A 82 11.12 4.22 14.59
CA VAL A 82 9.71 4.12 14.17
C VAL A 82 9.12 2.74 14.54
N LEU A 83 9.83 1.64 14.24
CA LEU A 83 9.39 0.29 14.60
C LEU A 83 9.15 0.18 16.11
N LYS A 84 10.11 0.66 16.91
CA LYS A 84 10.00 0.67 18.38
C LYS A 84 8.84 1.53 18.86
N LYS A 85 8.66 2.74 18.31
CA LYS A 85 7.55 3.65 18.62
C LYS A 85 6.18 2.98 18.41
N HIS A 86 6.09 2.15 17.37
CA HIS A 86 4.85 1.43 17.01
C HIS A 86 4.74 0.01 17.60
N GLY A 87 5.63 -0.35 18.53
CA GLY A 87 5.55 -1.60 19.30
C GLY A 87 6.18 -2.82 18.61
N VAL A 88 6.87 -2.62 17.49
CA VAL A 88 7.61 -3.68 16.78
C VAL A 88 9.03 -3.73 17.32
N GLY A 89 9.24 -4.54 18.36
CA GLY A 89 10.56 -4.76 18.96
C GLY A 89 11.44 -5.72 18.15
N GLU A 90 12.74 -5.74 18.45
CA GLU A 90 13.70 -6.66 17.83
C GLU A 90 13.29 -8.14 17.92
N ASP A 91 12.65 -8.55 19.03
CA ASP A 91 12.21 -9.94 19.22
C ASP A 91 11.07 -10.34 18.26
N ALA A 92 10.24 -9.38 17.86
CA ALA A 92 9.20 -9.60 16.87
C ALA A 92 9.77 -9.75 15.45
N LEU A 93 10.93 -9.13 15.19
CA LEU A 93 11.65 -9.22 13.92
C LEU A 93 12.63 -10.41 13.85
N LYS A 94 13.04 -10.96 15.00
CA LYS A 94 13.87 -12.16 15.11
C LYS A 94 13.06 -13.44 14.85
N ASN A 95 11.78 -13.45 15.19
CA ASN A 95 10.84 -14.55 14.93
C ASN A 95 10.25 -14.53 13.52
N LYS A 96 11.05 -14.18 12.50
CA LYS A 96 10.58 -14.13 11.11
C LYS A 96 9.90 -15.46 10.72
N PRO A 97 8.86 -15.42 9.88
CA PRO A 97 8.60 -16.57 9.03
C PRO A 97 9.86 -16.82 8.19
N LYS A 98 10.56 -17.92 8.47
CA LYS A 98 11.65 -18.40 7.62
C LYS A 98 11.06 -18.60 6.22
N GLY A 99 11.82 -18.23 5.19
CA GLY A 99 11.40 -18.08 3.78
C GLY A 99 10.75 -19.28 3.07
N ASP A 100 10.28 -20.28 3.81
CA ASP A 100 9.39 -21.36 3.38
C ASP A 100 7.91 -21.04 3.63
N ASN A 101 7.55 -19.76 3.83
CA ASN A 101 6.15 -19.42 4.03
C ASN A 101 5.40 -19.58 2.69
N LYS A 102 4.73 -20.72 2.55
CA LYS A 102 3.84 -21.04 1.43
C LYS A 102 2.72 -20.00 1.25
N ASP A 103 2.53 -19.13 2.25
CA ASP A 103 1.59 -18.02 2.23
C ASP A 103 2.27 -16.70 2.66
N PRO A 104 2.75 -15.89 1.70
CA PRO A 104 3.33 -14.57 1.99
C PRO A 104 2.31 -13.57 2.54
N GLU A 105 1.00 -13.79 2.36
CA GLU A 105 -0.02 -12.86 2.86
C GLU A 105 -0.29 -13.07 4.34
N ALA A 106 -0.34 -14.34 4.77
CA ALA A 106 -0.41 -14.69 6.18
C ALA A 106 0.77 -14.07 6.94
N ALA A 107 1.98 -14.17 6.40
CA ALA A 107 3.18 -13.54 6.96
C ALA A 107 3.01 -12.02 7.16
N MET A 108 2.51 -11.32 6.15
CA MET A 108 2.32 -9.87 6.22
C MET A 108 1.22 -9.50 7.22
N LYS A 109 0.15 -10.28 7.32
CA LYS A 109 -0.91 -10.06 8.31
C LYS A 109 -0.42 -10.26 9.74
N GLU A 110 0.40 -11.29 9.99
CA GLU A 110 1.02 -11.50 11.30
C GLU A 110 1.93 -10.33 11.69
N LEU A 111 2.74 -9.84 10.76
CA LEU A 111 3.58 -8.66 10.99
C LEU A 111 2.74 -7.40 11.22
N ALA A 112 1.63 -7.24 10.49
CA ALA A 112 0.73 -6.11 10.66
C ALA A 112 0.00 -6.12 12.00
N ALA A 113 -0.27 -7.30 12.57
CA ALA A 113 -0.89 -7.45 13.89
C ALA A 113 0.01 -6.93 15.03
N LEU A 114 1.32 -6.85 14.81
CA LEU A 114 2.27 -6.28 15.79
C LEU A 114 2.10 -4.75 15.93
N VAL A 115 1.52 -4.10 14.92
CA VAL A 115 1.37 -2.64 14.85
C VAL A 115 -0.04 -2.25 15.30
N LYS A 116 -0.12 -1.55 16.43
CA LYS A 116 -1.40 -1.09 16.99
C LYS A 116 -1.99 0.10 16.21
N ASP A 117 -1.15 1.09 15.89
CA ASP A 117 -1.55 2.28 15.11
C ASP A 117 -1.09 2.14 13.66
N LYS A 118 -1.84 1.34 12.88
CA LYS A 118 -1.51 1.05 11.48
C LYS A 118 -1.35 2.33 10.62
N PRO A 119 -2.29 3.31 10.64
CA PRO A 119 -2.13 4.52 9.84
C PRO A 119 -0.99 5.42 10.31
N GLY A 120 -0.77 5.56 11.63
CA GLY A 120 0.36 6.31 12.17
C GLY A 120 1.70 5.67 11.82
N PHE A 121 1.79 4.35 11.87
CA PHE A 121 2.98 3.60 11.47
C PHE A 121 3.33 3.80 10.01
N ILE A 122 2.34 3.68 9.10
CA ILE A 122 2.58 3.90 7.67
C ILE A 122 3.11 5.32 7.42
N ALA A 123 2.50 6.32 8.05
CA ALA A 123 2.94 7.71 7.90
C ALA A 123 4.38 7.93 8.41
N ASP A 124 4.71 7.43 9.60
CA ASP A 124 6.04 7.57 10.18
C ASP A 124 7.11 6.78 9.39
N MET A 125 6.77 5.56 8.92
CA MET A 125 7.69 4.75 8.13
C MET A 125 8.00 5.35 6.76
N LEU A 126 6.99 5.85 6.06
CA LEU A 126 7.19 6.48 4.75
C LEU A 126 7.96 7.80 4.84
N ALA A 127 7.88 8.49 5.99
CA ALA A 127 8.71 9.64 6.30
C ALA A 127 10.16 9.26 6.67
N ALA A 128 10.38 8.09 7.28
CA ALA A 128 11.69 7.61 7.71
C ALA A 128 12.50 6.91 6.60
N LEU A 129 11.83 6.35 5.59
CA LEU A 129 12.50 5.72 4.46
C LEU A 129 13.20 6.77 3.57
N PRO A 130 14.45 6.52 3.13
CA PRO A 130 15.15 7.43 2.24
C PRO A 130 14.34 7.58 0.94
N GLN A 131 13.97 8.80 0.59
CA GLN A 131 13.14 9.05 -0.60
C GLN A 131 13.96 9.07 -1.90
N LYS A 132 15.28 9.30 -1.82
CA LYS A 132 16.18 9.15 -2.97
C LYS A 132 16.51 7.68 -3.17
N GLY A 133 16.14 7.12 -4.33
CA GLY A 133 16.39 5.72 -4.69
C GLY A 133 15.29 4.74 -4.27
N ASN A 134 14.23 5.21 -3.61
CA ASN A 134 13.07 4.39 -3.27
C ASN A 134 11.98 4.49 -4.35
N GLU A 135 12.39 4.24 -5.61
CA GLU A 135 11.51 4.18 -6.78
C GLU A 135 10.36 3.17 -6.60
N GLY A 136 10.47 2.26 -5.62
CA GLY A 136 9.43 1.31 -5.24
C GLY A 136 8.28 1.88 -4.40
N PHE A 137 8.46 3.02 -3.72
CA PHE A 137 7.42 3.64 -2.88
C PHE A 137 6.91 4.99 -3.39
N GLU A 138 7.61 5.63 -4.33
CA GLU A 138 7.09 6.82 -5.03
C GLU A 138 6.08 6.38 -6.10
N MET A 139 4.90 5.94 -5.65
CA MET A 139 3.82 5.55 -6.55
C MET A 139 3.15 6.79 -7.14
N LYS A 140 3.60 7.20 -8.33
CA LYS A 140 2.89 8.21 -9.13
C LYS A 140 1.76 7.54 -9.88
N PHE A 141 0.55 7.82 -9.43
CA PHE A 141 -0.67 7.41 -10.12
C PHE A 141 -1.04 8.46 -11.17
N GLY A 142 -1.24 7.99 -12.40
CA GLY A 142 -1.83 8.73 -13.50
C GLY A 142 -3.36 8.65 -13.48
N THR A 143 -3.96 8.55 -14.66
CA THR A 143 -5.42 8.62 -14.81
C THR A 143 -6.08 7.24 -14.65
N LEU A 144 -7.26 7.21 -14.03
CA LEU A 144 -8.15 6.05 -14.02
C LEU A 144 -8.98 6.01 -15.31
N LYS A 145 -9.00 4.85 -15.99
CA LYS A 145 -9.75 4.59 -17.21
C LYS A 145 -10.49 3.26 -17.12
N ASN A 146 -11.43 3.04 -18.04
CA ASN A 146 -12.13 1.77 -18.21
C ASN A 146 -12.80 1.25 -16.92
N LEU A 147 -13.31 2.15 -16.09
CA LEU A 147 -13.97 1.74 -14.85
C LEU A 147 -15.28 1.01 -15.19
N LYS A 148 -15.40 -0.21 -14.68
CA LYS A 148 -16.60 -1.01 -14.71
C LYS A 148 -17.06 -1.28 -13.28
N VAL A 149 -18.29 -0.91 -12.97
CA VAL A 149 -18.92 -1.16 -11.66
C VAL A 149 -19.88 -2.34 -11.79
N GLU A 150 -19.69 -3.34 -10.93
CA GLU A 150 -20.49 -4.57 -10.86
C GLU A 150 -20.91 -4.79 -9.40
N GLY A 151 -22.12 -4.31 -9.07
CA GLY A 151 -22.66 -4.37 -7.71
C GLY A 151 -21.76 -3.64 -6.72
N ASP A 152 -21.23 -4.40 -5.75
CA ASP A 152 -20.34 -3.89 -4.69
C ASP A 152 -18.84 -3.97 -5.06
N THR A 153 -18.53 -4.20 -6.33
CA THR A 153 -17.15 -4.19 -6.83
C THR A 153 -17.00 -3.27 -8.03
N ALA A 154 -15.81 -2.72 -8.24
CA ALA A 154 -15.48 -2.05 -9.48
C ALA A 154 -14.03 -2.37 -9.89
N THR A 155 -13.78 -2.40 -11.19
CA THR A 155 -12.44 -2.63 -11.73
C THR A 155 -12.16 -1.57 -12.78
N GLY A 156 -10.96 -1.00 -12.77
CA GLY A 156 -10.51 -0.05 -13.79
C GLY A 156 -9.04 -0.26 -14.11
N THR A 157 -8.50 0.62 -14.94
CA THR A 157 -7.09 0.64 -15.32
C THR A 157 -6.48 1.95 -14.89
N VAL A 158 -5.33 1.91 -14.22
CA VAL A 158 -4.56 3.10 -13.84
C VAL A 158 -3.23 3.08 -14.55
N THR A 159 -2.80 4.23 -15.05
CA THR A 159 -1.41 4.41 -15.48
C THR A 159 -0.58 4.63 -14.23
N GLN A 160 0.45 3.83 -14.01
CA GLN A 160 1.46 4.04 -12.97
C GLN A 160 2.76 4.46 -13.64
N VAL A 161 3.37 5.54 -13.15
CA VAL A 161 4.69 5.95 -13.62
C VAL A 161 5.73 5.30 -12.73
N SER A 162 6.52 4.37 -13.27
CA SER A 162 7.63 3.73 -12.57
C SER A 162 8.88 3.83 -13.44
N ASN A 163 9.97 4.32 -12.86
CA ASN A 163 11.26 4.56 -13.54
C ASN A 163 11.13 5.39 -14.83
N GLY A 164 10.25 6.40 -14.80
CA GLY A 164 9.98 7.28 -15.95
C GLY A 164 9.19 6.64 -17.09
N LYS A 165 8.64 5.43 -16.90
CA LYS A 165 7.79 4.74 -17.88
C LYS A 165 6.37 4.60 -17.35
N ASP A 166 5.43 4.85 -18.24
CA ASP A 166 4.01 4.60 -18.00
C ASP A 166 3.73 3.11 -18.12
N LYS A 167 3.17 2.52 -17.07
CA LYS A 167 2.67 1.14 -17.06
C LYS A 167 1.20 1.14 -16.69
N GLU A 168 0.36 0.63 -17.58
CA GLU A 168 -1.04 0.38 -17.24
C GLU A 168 -1.14 -0.82 -16.31
N SER A 169 -1.86 -0.66 -15.21
CA SER A 169 -2.11 -1.72 -14.25
C SER A 169 -3.59 -1.72 -13.83
N PRO A 170 -4.20 -2.90 -13.66
CA PRO A 170 -5.58 -2.95 -13.17
C PRO A 170 -5.65 -2.44 -11.73
N ILE A 171 -6.74 -1.76 -11.39
CA ILE A 171 -7.06 -1.37 -10.01
C ILE A 171 -8.45 -1.90 -9.68
N LYS A 172 -8.61 -2.39 -8.45
CA LYS A 172 -9.86 -2.93 -7.95
C LYS A 172 -10.40 -2.08 -6.81
N PHE A 173 -11.71 -1.91 -6.80
CA PHE A 173 -12.45 -1.25 -5.74
C PHE A 173 -13.51 -2.20 -5.19
N VAL A 174 -13.74 -2.12 -3.89
CA VAL A 174 -14.77 -2.89 -3.20
C VAL A 174 -15.55 -1.96 -2.29
N LYS A 175 -16.88 -2.10 -2.28
CA LYS A 175 -17.76 -1.39 -1.36
C LYS A 175 -17.83 -2.17 -0.05
N LYS A 176 -17.36 -1.56 1.05
CA LYS A 176 -17.44 -2.13 2.41
C LYS A 176 -18.11 -1.13 3.34
N GLY A 177 -19.13 -1.57 4.08
CA GLY A 177 -19.86 -0.70 5.02
C GLY A 177 -20.48 0.53 4.36
N GLY A 178 -20.91 0.43 3.10
CA GLY A 178 -21.47 1.54 2.34
C GLY A 178 -20.44 2.48 1.70
N ALA A 179 -19.14 2.31 1.94
CA ALA A 179 -18.08 3.13 1.35
C ALA A 179 -17.22 2.34 0.36
N TRP A 180 -16.88 2.96 -0.77
CA TRP A 180 -15.92 2.41 -1.72
C TRP A 180 -14.49 2.51 -1.19
N LYS A 181 -13.69 1.47 -1.41
CA LYS A 181 -12.29 1.37 -0.99
C LYS A 181 -11.46 0.70 -2.08
N ILE A 182 -10.19 1.09 -2.19
CA ILE A 182 -9.22 0.46 -3.11
C ILE A 182 -8.73 -0.85 -2.49
N ASP A 183 -8.75 -1.92 -3.29
CA ASP A 183 -8.23 -3.24 -2.94
C ASP A 183 -6.91 -3.51 -3.69
N LEU A 184 -5.80 -3.28 -3.00
CA LEU A 184 -4.45 -3.53 -3.51
C LEU A 184 -4.09 -5.03 -3.44
N VAL A 185 -4.74 -5.81 -2.57
CA VAL A 185 -4.45 -7.23 -2.40
C VAL A 185 -4.98 -8.03 -3.57
N GLY A 186 -6.22 -7.75 -3.99
CA GLY A 186 -6.79 -8.32 -5.22
C GLY A 186 -5.89 -8.08 -6.43
N MET A 187 -5.34 -6.86 -6.55
CA MET A 187 -4.40 -6.49 -7.61
C MET A 187 -3.10 -7.34 -7.60
N MET A 188 -2.54 -7.64 -6.42
CA MET A 188 -1.32 -8.46 -6.29
C MET A 188 -1.57 -9.95 -6.57
N LYS A 189 -2.74 -10.48 -6.19
CA LYS A 189 -3.12 -11.88 -6.42
C LYS A 189 -3.32 -12.18 -7.90
N ASP A 190 -4.02 -11.29 -8.60
CA ASP A 190 -4.38 -11.49 -10.01
C ASP A 190 -3.18 -11.31 -10.95
N GLY A 191 -2.19 -10.50 -10.57
CA GLY A 191 -0.92 -10.34 -11.31
C GLY A 191 0.03 -11.54 -11.24
N LYS A 192 -0.23 -12.54 -10.36
CA LYS A 192 0.57 -13.76 -10.24
C LYS A 192 0.12 -14.88 -11.20
N LYS A 193 -0.93 -14.64 -11.99
CA LYS A 193 -1.33 -15.47 -13.15
C LYS A 193 -0.75 -14.88 -14.43
N ALA A 194 0.57 -14.93 -14.57
CA ALA A 194 1.28 -14.70 -15.83
C ALA A 194 2.48 -15.65 -15.89
#